data_AF-A0A484Y238-F1
#
_entry.id   AF-A0A484Y238-F1
#
_cell.length_a   1.000
_cell.length_b   1.000
_cell.length_c   1.000
_cell.angle_alpha   90.00
_cell.angle_beta   90.00
_cell.angle_gamma   90.00
#
_symmetry.space_group_name_H-M   'P 1'
#
loop_
_entity.id
_entity.type
_entity.pdbx_description
1 polymer ?
#
loop_
_entity_poly.entity_id
_entity_poly.type
_entity_poly.pdbx_seq_one_letter_code
_entity_poly.pdbx_strand_id
1 'polypeptide(L)' 'MIKRSGRTTVPQIFIDAQHIGGCDDLYALDARGGLDPLLK' A
#
# COMPACT_ATOMS: atom_id res chain seq x y z
N MET A 1 11.73 1.71 -8.25
CA MET A 1 11.00 1.58 -6.97
C MET A 1 11.16 2.81 -6.07
N ILE A 2 12.38 3.28 -5.79
CA ILE A 2 12.61 4.52 -5.00
C ILE A 2 11.88 5.75 -5.59
N LYS A 3 11.96 5.94 -6.92
CA LYS A 3 11.27 7.06 -7.63
C LYS A 3 9.72 7.04 -7.53
N ARG A 4 9.09 5.90 -7.25
CA ARG A 4 7.61 5.77 -7.21
C ARG A 4 7.01 5.95 -5.81
N SER A 5 7.81 5.83 -4.75
CA SER A 5 7.32 5.83 -3.37
C SER A 5 8.07 6.77 -2.43
N GLY A 6 9.27 7.23 -2.82
CA GLY A 6 10.14 8.03 -1.95
C GLY A 6 10.75 7.26 -0.78
N ARG A 7 10.51 5.94 -0.64
CA ARG A 7 11.09 5.11 0.42
C ARG A 7 12.11 4.12 -0.14
N THR A 8 13.07 3.77 0.71
CA THR A 8 14.15 2.79 0.44
C THR A 8 13.88 1.43 1.10
N THR A 9 12.90 1.35 2.00
CA THR A 9 12.51 0.14 2.73
C THR A 9 11.56 -0.73 1.90
N VAL A 10 11.59 -2.04 2.13
CA VAL A 10 10.67 -3.02 1.52
C VAL A 10 9.88 -3.76 2.61
N PRO A 11 8.66 -4.25 2.33
CA PRO A 11 7.93 -4.21 1.06
C PRO A 11 7.34 -2.83 0.73
N GLN A 12 7.15 -2.54 -0.56
CA GLN A 12 6.47 -1.35 -1.07
C GLN A 12 5.24 -1.79 -1.87
N ILE A 13 4.06 -1.61 -1.29
CA ILE A 13 2.79 -2.15 -1.75
C ILE A 13 2.05 -1.11 -2.59
N PHE A 14 1.58 -1.56 -3.76
CA PHE A 14 0.78 -0.76 -4.68
C PHE A 14 -0.43 -1.55 -5.14
N ILE A 15 -1.59 -0.89 -5.27
CA ILE A 15 -2.83 -1.45 -5.82
C ILE A 15 -3.32 -0.47 -6.89
N ASP A 16 -3.57 -0.94 -8.12
CA ASP A 16 -4.02 -0.09 -9.26
C ASP A 16 -3.26 1.24 -9.41
N ALA A 17 -1.93 1.14 -9.36
CA ALA A 17 -0.99 2.26 -9.38
C ALA A 17 -1.00 3.21 -8.17
N GLN A 18 -1.95 3.09 -7.24
CA GLN A 18 -1.94 3.78 -5.95
C GLN A 18 -0.86 3.18 -5.04
N HIS A 19 -0.03 4.05 -4.44
CA HIS A 19 0.93 3.63 -3.41
C HIS A 19 0.19 3.48 -2.07
N ILE A 20 0.23 2.28 -1.50
CA ILE A 20 -0.40 1.97 -0.21
C ILE A 20 0.59 2.17 0.93
N GLY A 21 1.87 1.81 0.72
CA GLY A 21 2.92 1.92 1.73
C GLY A 21 3.58 0.58 2.01
N GLY A 22 3.94 0.32 3.25
CA GLY A 22 4.51 -0.94 3.71
C GLY A 22 3.46 -1.98 4.13
N CYS A 23 3.93 -3.05 4.77
CA CYS A 23 3.07 -4.10 5.31
C CYS A 23 2.08 -3.53 6.35
N ASP A 24 2.58 -2.73 7.29
CA ASP A 24 1.76 -2.13 8.34
C ASP A 24 0.67 -1.20 7.78
N ASP A 25 0.99 -0.44 6.74
CA ASP A 25 0.05 0.46 6.08
C ASP A 25 -1.09 -0.32 5.40
N LEU A 26 -0.77 -1.48 4.80
CA LEU A 26 -1.76 -2.39 4.21
C LEU A 26 -2.67 -2.98 5.30
N TYR A 27 -2.12 -3.47 6.41
CA TYR A 27 -2.91 -4.01 7.52
C TYR A 27 -3.78 -2.93 8.19
N ALA A 28 -3.27 -1.71 8.34
CA ALA A 28 -4.05 -0.58 8.84
C ALA A 28 -5.16 -0.15 7.86
N LEU A 29 -4.98 -0.38 6.56
CA LEU A 29 -5.99 -0.15 5.52
C LEU A 29 -7.08 -1.23 5.54
N ASP A 30 -6.70 -2.47 5.74
CA ASP A 30 -7.62 -3.58 5.92
C ASP A 30 -8.45 -3.44 7.20
N ALA A 31 -7.80 -3.15 8.33
CA ALA A 31 -8.47 -3.01 9.62
C ALA A 31 -9.53 -1.89 9.66
N ARG A 32 -9.41 -0.87 8.81
CA ARG A 32 -10.42 0.20 8.66
C ARG A 32 -11.49 -0.09 7.59
N GLY A 33 -11.47 -1.28 6.98
CA GLY A 33 -12.38 -1.69 5.90
C GLY A 33 -12.13 -0.97 4.57
N GLY A 34 -10.94 -0.39 4.38
CA GLY A 34 -10.59 0.37 3.18
C GLY A 34 -9.93 -0.46 2.08
N LEU A 35 -9.58 -1.72 2.36
CA LEU A 35 -8.86 -2.59 1.41
C LEU A 35 -9.80 -3.20 0.37
N ASP A 36 -10.93 -3.77 0.80
CA ASP A 36 -11.89 -4.45 -0.10
C ASP A 36 -12.36 -3.62 -1.30
N PRO A 37 -12.63 -2.29 -1.18
CA PRO A 37 -13.00 -1.48 -2.33
C PRO A 37 -11.90 -1.32 -3.38
N LEU A 38 -10.63 -1.48 -3.00
CA LEU A 38 -9.47 -1.34 -3.89
C LEU A 38 -9.14 -2.65 -4.62
N LEU A 39 -9.75 -3.77 -4.27
CA LEU A 39 -9.46 -5.09 -4.86
C LEU A 39 -10.51 -5.54 -5.89
N LYS A 40 -11.36 -4.61 -6.37
CA LYS A 40 -12.47 -4.90 -7.28
C LYS A 40 -12.11 -4.74 -8.74
#